data_AF-A0A1W9L4T5-F1
#
_entry.id   AF-A0A1W9L4T5-F1
#
_cell.length_a   1.000
_cell.length_b   1.000
_cell.length_c   1.000
_cell.angle_alpha   90.00
_cell.angle_beta   90.00
_cell.angle_gamma   90.00
#
_symmetry.space_group_name_H-M   'P 1'
#
loop_
_entity.id
_entity.type
_entity.pdbx_description
1 polymer ?
#
loop_
_entity_poly.entity_id
_entity_poly.type
_entity_poly.pdbx_seq_one_letter_code
_entity_poly.pdbx_strand_id
1 'polypeptide(L)'
;MTDFNIKNARERVQNFEFKTLFIEELGWSNPPLKKSSTTTVEGFEFEQRPLAELGGVMVFEIVAKQGKLPDSKIRAAIQREISQYHHENLLIFVDQRPQPMQSLWYWIKRENHAVAREHYYFRGQ
;
A
#
# COMPACT_ATOMS: atom_id res chain seq x y z
N MET A 1 6.03 -26.21 -5.00
CA MET A 1 5.69 -24.89 -5.57
C MET A 1 4.22 -24.71 -5.35
N THR A 2 3.81 -23.77 -4.52
CA THR A 2 2.39 -23.45 -4.34
C THR A 2 1.95 -22.72 -5.61
N ASP A 3 1.03 -23.32 -6.37
CA ASP A 3 0.49 -22.66 -7.56
C ASP A 3 -0.21 -21.37 -7.15
N PHE A 4 0.17 -20.25 -7.79
CA PHE A 4 -0.47 -18.97 -7.57
C PHE A 4 -1.93 -19.03 -7.98
N ASN A 5 -2.84 -18.89 -7.00
CA ASN A 5 -4.26 -18.90 -7.25
C ASN A 5 -4.79 -17.48 -7.53
N ILE A 6 -4.92 -17.16 -8.81
CA ILE A 6 -5.44 -15.87 -9.30
C ILE A 6 -6.81 -15.55 -8.71
N LYS A 7 -7.67 -16.56 -8.48
CA LYS A 7 -9.01 -16.35 -7.94
C LYS A 7 -8.94 -15.84 -6.50
N ASN A 8 -8.17 -16.50 -5.64
CA ASN A 8 -7.99 -16.08 -4.26
C ASN A 8 -7.35 -14.69 -4.18
N ALA A 9 -6.29 -14.45 -4.96
CA ALA A 9 -5.64 -13.14 -5.00
C ALA A 9 -6.63 -12.03 -5.38
N ARG A 10 -7.50 -12.28 -6.38
CA ARG A 10 -8.56 -11.34 -6.76
C ARG A 10 -9.54 -11.10 -5.61
N GLU A 11 -9.99 -12.16 -4.93
CA GLU A 11 -10.89 -12.04 -3.77
C GLU A 11 -10.25 -11.19 -2.66
N ARG A 12 -8.95 -11.37 -2.37
CA ARG A 12 -8.24 -10.54 -1.37
C ARG A 12 -8.16 -9.08 -1.77
N VAL A 13 -7.93 -8.76 -3.05
CA VAL A 13 -7.98 -7.38 -3.53
C VAL A 13 -9.38 -6.80 -3.37
N GLN A 14 -10.41 -7.54 -3.78
CA GLN A 14 -11.81 -7.10 -3.70
C GLN A 14 -12.29 -6.85 -2.27
N ASN A 15 -11.78 -7.64 -1.32
CA ASN A 15 -12.08 -7.52 0.11
C ASN A 15 -11.13 -6.57 0.87
N PHE A 16 -10.14 -5.96 0.20
CA PHE A 16 -9.12 -5.10 0.81
C PHE A 16 -8.31 -5.82 1.91
N GLU A 17 -8.06 -7.11 1.72
CA GLU A 17 -7.32 -8.00 2.62
C GLU A 17 -5.85 -8.08 2.20
N PHE A 18 -5.20 -6.93 2.08
CA PHE A 18 -3.86 -6.83 1.48
C PHE A 18 -2.80 -7.64 2.22
N LYS A 19 -2.84 -7.70 3.56
CA LYS A 19 -1.87 -8.51 4.30
C LYS A 19 -1.97 -9.99 3.92
N THR A 20 -3.19 -10.53 3.88
CA THR A 20 -3.47 -11.90 3.44
C THR A 20 -3.05 -12.11 1.98
N LEU A 21 -3.36 -11.16 1.09
CA LEU A 21 -2.91 -11.19 -0.31
C LEU A 21 -1.40 -11.39 -0.41
N PHE A 22 -0.61 -10.55 0.26
CA PHE A 22 0.85 -10.62 0.14
C PHE A 22 1.43 -11.86 0.82
N ILE A 23 1.00 -12.16 2.05
CA ILE A 23 1.61 -13.24 2.83
C ILE A 23 1.14 -14.62 2.35
N GLU A 24 -0.17 -14.83 2.25
CA GLU A 24 -0.74 -16.16 2.03
C GLU A 24 -0.83 -16.49 0.53
N GLU A 25 -1.20 -15.53 -0.32
CA GLU A 25 -1.43 -15.80 -1.75
C GLU A 25 -0.17 -15.56 -2.60
N LEU A 26 0.65 -14.55 -2.27
CA LEU A 26 1.88 -14.20 -3.00
C LEU A 26 3.16 -14.75 -2.36
N GLY A 27 3.09 -15.31 -1.15
CA GLY A 27 4.23 -15.90 -0.46
C GLY A 27 5.28 -14.89 0.02
N TRP A 28 4.89 -13.64 0.25
CA TRP A 28 5.77 -12.63 0.84
C TRP A 28 5.98 -12.87 2.34
N SER A 29 7.01 -12.28 2.90
CA SER A 29 7.33 -12.38 4.32
C SER A 29 6.56 -11.35 5.14
N ASN A 30 6.36 -11.67 6.43
CA ASN A 30 5.89 -10.65 7.37
C ASN A 30 6.93 -9.52 7.48
N PRO A 31 6.49 -8.25 7.55
CA PRO A 31 7.41 -7.14 7.63
C PRO A 31 8.17 -7.17 8.96
N PRO A 32 9.44 -6.73 8.99
CA PRO A 32 10.22 -6.64 10.23
C PRO A 32 9.59 -5.63 11.21
N LEU A 33 9.02 -4.56 10.67
CA LEU A 33 8.23 -3.59 11.43
C LEU A 33 6.78 -4.09 11.57
N LYS A 34 6.31 -4.30 12.80
CA LYS A 34 4.97 -4.83 13.06
C LYS A 34 3.95 -3.81 13.55
N LYS A 35 4.41 -2.65 14.02
CA LYS A 35 3.54 -1.62 14.60
C LYS A 35 3.08 -0.65 13.52
N SER A 36 1.79 -0.32 13.52
CA SER A 36 1.32 0.85 12.80
C SER A 36 1.71 2.12 13.54
N SER A 37 1.80 3.22 12.80
CA SER A 37 2.08 4.54 13.35
C SER A 37 1.25 5.59 12.63
N THR A 38 0.77 6.58 13.38
CA THR A 38 0.13 7.76 12.80
C THR A 38 1.17 8.85 12.59
N THR A 39 1.07 9.54 11.46
CA THR A 39 1.98 10.64 11.09
C THR A 39 1.24 11.66 10.24
N THR A 40 1.82 12.85 10.16
CA THR A 40 1.29 13.96 9.36
C THR A 40 2.34 14.40 8.36
N VAL A 41 1.95 14.53 7.09
CA VAL A 41 2.79 15.08 6.01
C VAL A 41 2.02 16.22 5.35
N GLU A 42 2.63 17.39 5.25
CA GLU A 42 1.99 18.60 4.67
C GLU A 42 0.59 18.89 5.26
N GLY A 43 0.39 18.63 6.55
CA GLY A 43 -0.90 18.81 7.24
C GLY A 43 -1.92 17.68 7.01
N PHE A 44 -1.58 16.66 6.21
CA PHE A 44 -2.40 15.48 6.01
C PHE A 44 -2.03 14.38 7.01
N GLU A 45 -2.93 14.06 7.92
CA GLU A 45 -2.77 12.98 8.90
C GLU A 45 -3.19 11.62 8.31
N PHE A 46 -2.34 10.62 8.47
CA PHE A 46 -2.59 9.25 8.03
C PHE A 46 -1.99 8.23 9.00
N GLU A 47 -2.54 7.02 8.99
CA GLU A 47 -1.92 5.87 9.62
C GLU A 47 -1.19 5.04 8.56
N GLN A 48 0.08 4.73 8.80
CA GLN A 48 0.84 3.78 8.01
C GLN A 48 0.89 2.42 8.70
N ARG A 49 0.60 1.36 7.94
CA ARG A 49 0.54 -0.01 8.43
C ARG A 49 1.45 -0.89 7.56
N PRO A 50 2.57 -1.41 8.10
CA PRO A 50 3.38 -2.37 7.37
C PRO A 50 2.56 -3.64 7.10
N LEU A 51 2.55 -4.10 5.85
CA LEU A 51 1.77 -5.27 5.43
C LEU A 51 2.65 -6.49 5.17
N ALA A 52 3.72 -6.33 4.39
CA ALA A 52 4.58 -7.40 3.92
C ALA A 52 5.94 -6.86 3.46
N GLU A 53 6.91 -7.76 3.28
CA GLU A 53 8.18 -7.48 2.62
C GLU A 53 8.57 -8.62 1.67
N LEU A 54 9.29 -8.27 0.61
CA LEU A 54 10.00 -9.25 -0.21
C LEU A 54 11.30 -8.64 -0.73
N GLY A 55 12.44 -9.20 -0.31
CA GLY A 55 13.75 -8.82 -0.84
C GLY A 55 14.09 -7.34 -0.64
N GLY A 56 13.61 -6.75 0.47
CA GLY A 56 13.82 -5.34 0.79
C GLY A 56 12.74 -4.39 0.24
N VAL A 57 11.82 -4.87 -0.60
CA VAL A 57 10.63 -4.10 -1.00
C VAL A 57 9.60 -4.15 0.11
N MET A 58 9.24 -2.99 0.66
CA MET A 58 8.25 -2.90 1.74
C MET A 58 6.87 -2.51 1.22
N VAL A 59 5.82 -3.21 1.68
CA VAL A 59 4.43 -2.82 1.40
C VAL A 59 3.84 -2.14 2.63
N PHE A 60 3.27 -0.95 2.42
CA PHE A 60 2.52 -0.23 3.44
C PHE A 60 1.09 0.02 2.98
N GLU A 61 0.13 -0.21 3.87
CA GLU A 61 -1.19 0.39 3.75
C GLU A 61 -1.17 1.78 4.39
N ILE A 62 -1.69 2.77 3.67
CA ILE A 62 -1.84 4.15 4.12
C ILE A 62 -3.32 4.44 4.28
N VAL A 63 -3.77 4.62 5.53
CA VAL A 63 -5.16 4.91 5.86
C VAL A 63 -5.32 6.40 6.10
N ALA A 64 -6.05 7.07 5.21
CA ALA A 64 -6.38 8.48 5.38
C ALA A 64 -7.29 8.68 6.60
N LYS A 65 -6.94 9.60 7.51
CA LYS A 65 -7.81 9.90 8.66
C LYS A 65 -8.98 10.81 8.31
N GLN A 66 -8.91 11.55 7.18
CA GLN A 66 -10.01 12.41 6.72
C GLN A 66 -11.07 11.68 5.88
N GLY A 67 -11.03 10.35 5.77
CA GLY A 67 -12.05 9.54 5.08
C GLY A 67 -12.05 9.66 3.55
N LYS A 68 -10.98 10.21 2.97
CA LYS A 68 -10.81 10.37 1.52
C LYS A 68 -9.37 10.11 1.13
N LEU A 69 -9.17 9.57 -0.07
CA LEU A 69 -7.82 9.41 -0.60
C LEU A 69 -7.10 10.78 -0.71
N PRO A 70 -5.81 10.86 -0.33
CA PRO A 70 -5.01 12.06 -0.56
C PRO A 70 -4.90 12.36 -2.05
N ASP A 71 -4.73 13.64 -2.42
CA ASP A 71 -4.45 14.05 -3.80
C ASP A 71 -3.05 13.63 -4.25
N SER A 72 -2.73 13.84 -5.53
CA SER A 72 -1.45 13.42 -6.12
C SER A 72 -0.23 14.07 -5.44
N LYS A 73 -0.35 15.33 -5.00
CA LYS A 73 0.73 16.05 -4.33
C LYS A 73 1.01 15.42 -2.96
N ILE A 74 -0.03 15.19 -2.17
CA ILE A 74 0.11 14.57 -0.85
C ILE A 74 0.59 13.11 -0.98
N ARG A 75 0.11 12.34 -1.96
CA ARG A 75 0.62 10.99 -2.22
C ARG A 75 2.12 10.97 -2.50
N ALA A 76 2.60 11.87 -3.36
CA ALA A 76 4.02 12.00 -3.64
C ALA A 76 4.82 12.41 -2.40
N ALA A 77 4.28 13.32 -1.57
CA ALA A 77 4.92 13.74 -0.33
C ALA A 77 5.05 12.59 0.68
N ILE A 78 3.98 11.81 0.88
CA ILE A 78 3.97 10.60 1.73
C ILE A 78 4.97 9.58 1.19
N GLN A 79 4.99 9.36 -0.12
CA GLN A 79 5.94 8.41 -0.72
C GLN A 79 7.39 8.83 -0.52
N ARG A 80 7.69 10.13 -0.66
CA ARG A 80 9.03 10.67 -0.39
C ARG A 80 9.42 10.49 1.08
N GLU A 81 8.49 10.73 2.01
CA GLU A 81 8.73 10.54 3.45
C GLU A 81 9.07 9.08 3.78
N ILE A 82 8.25 8.14 3.31
CA ILE A 82 8.49 6.71 3.53
C ILE A 82 9.79 6.24 2.86
N SER A 83 10.14 6.81 1.71
CA SER A 83 11.36 6.47 0.98
C SER A 83 12.65 6.85 1.68
N GLN A 84 12.61 7.74 2.68
CA GLN A 84 13.77 8.06 3.50
C GLN A 84 14.24 6.85 4.32
N TYR A 85 13.30 5.96 4.69
CA TYR A 85 13.55 4.77 5.50
C TYR A 85 13.45 3.48 4.70
N HIS A 86 12.64 3.46 3.65
CA HIS A 86 12.36 2.29 2.82
C HIS A 86 12.46 2.65 1.34
N HIS A 87 13.66 2.59 0.77
CA HIS A 87 13.93 3.06 -0.60
C HIS A 87 13.01 2.42 -1.66
N GLU A 88 12.84 1.09 -1.56
CA GLU A 88 11.89 0.33 -2.36
C GLU A 88 10.61 0.10 -1.56
N ASN A 89 9.52 0.68 -2.03
CA ASN A 89 8.23 0.58 -1.37
C ASN A 89 7.06 0.55 -2.36
N LEU A 90 6.01 -0.16 -1.95
CA LEU A 90 4.68 -0.12 -2.53
C LEU A 90 3.73 0.45 -1.48
N LEU A 91 3.06 1.55 -1.82
CA LEU A 91 2.05 2.15 -0.95
C LEU A 91 0.66 1.79 -1.48
N ILE A 92 -0.20 1.32 -0.60
CA ILE A 92 -1.60 1.06 -0.89
C ILE A 92 -2.41 2.03 -0.05
N PHE A 93 -2.86 3.11 -0.68
CA PHE A 93 -3.75 4.07 -0.03
C PHE A 93 -5.16 3.50 0.01
N VAL A 94 -5.83 3.67 1.14
CA VAL A 94 -7.27 3.40 1.29
C VAL A 94 -7.97 4.64 1.84
N ASP A 95 -9.21 4.84 1.40
CA ASP A 95 -10.02 5.99 1.80
C ASP A 95 -10.37 5.95 3.29
N GLN A 96 -10.62 4.75 3.83
CA GLN A 96 -10.97 4.56 5.23
C GLN A 96 -10.76 3.11 5.71
N ARG A 97 -10.83 2.93 7.04
CA ARG A 97 -10.97 1.63 7.71
C ARG A 97 -12.08 1.73 8.77
N PRO A 98 -12.80 0.63 9.08
CA PRO A 98 -12.56 -0.75 8.64
C PRO A 98 -13.13 -1.11 7.25
N GLN A 99 -14.01 -0.31 6.67
CA GLN A 99 -14.76 -0.63 5.44
C GLN A 99 -14.33 0.28 4.26
N PRO A 100 -13.18 0.04 3.62
CA PRO A 100 -12.73 0.81 2.47
C PRO A 100 -13.64 0.59 1.25
N MET A 101 -13.80 1.63 0.44
CA MET A 101 -14.52 1.56 -0.85
C MET A 101 -13.59 1.61 -2.05
N GLN A 102 -12.38 2.14 -1.87
CA GLN A 102 -11.40 2.28 -2.93
C GLN A 102 -9.98 2.14 -2.39
N SER A 103 -9.07 1.69 -3.26
CA SER A 103 -7.64 1.69 -2.99
C SER A 103 -6.87 2.27 -4.17
N LEU A 104 -5.74 2.88 -3.86
CA LEU A 104 -4.79 3.37 -4.85
C LEU A 104 -3.43 2.78 -4.54
N TRP A 105 -2.93 2.00 -5.48
CA TRP A 105 -1.63 1.36 -5.45
C TRP A 105 -0.62 2.28 -6.09
N TYR A 106 0.41 2.65 -5.34
CA TYR A 106 1.40 3.65 -5.73
C TYR A 106 2.80 3.11 -5.57
N TRP A 107 3.61 3.19 -6.62
CA TRP A 107 5.02 2.86 -6.56
C TRP A 107 5.83 3.73 -7.51
N ILE A 108 7.13 3.85 -7.25
CA ILE A 108 8.06 4.52 -8.16
C ILE A 108 8.74 3.46 -9.02
N LYS A 109 8.54 3.54 -10.34
CA LYS A 109 9.31 2.74 -11.30
C LYS A 109 10.64 3.44 -11.54
N ARG A 110 11.75 2.77 -11.22
CA ARG A 110 13.12 3.30 -11.40
C ARG A 110 13.81 2.50 -12.51
N GLU A 111 13.66 2.97 -13.75
CA GLU A 111 14.46 2.49 -14.90
C GLU A 111 15.48 3.59 -15.25
N ASN A 112 15.39 4.19 -16.44
CA ASN A 112 16.25 5.32 -16.82
C ASN A 112 15.92 6.62 -16.06
N HIS A 113 14.69 6.74 -15.56
CA HIS A 113 14.21 7.86 -14.74
C HIS A 113 13.17 7.34 -13.74
N ALA A 114 13.00 8.06 -12.62
CA ALA A 114 12.01 7.73 -11.60
C ALA A 114 10.63 8.24 -12.02
N VAL A 115 9.66 7.34 -12.17
CA VAL A 115 8.28 7.66 -12.56
C VAL A 115 7.30 7.07 -11.56
N ALA A 116 6.42 7.92 -11.04
CA ALA A 116 5.29 7.48 -10.25
C ALA A 116 4.28 6.69 -11.09
N ARG A 117 3.84 5.56 -10.56
CA ARG A 117 2.75 4.75 -11.11
C ARG A 117 1.63 4.65 -10.10
N GLU A 118 0.41 4.70 -10.62
CA GLU A 118 -0.80 4.61 -9.83
C GLU A 118 -1.74 3.59 -10.46
N HIS A 119 -2.37 2.77 -9.63
CA HIS A 119 -3.44 1.88 -10.05
C HIS A 119 -4.59 1.96 -9.05
N TYR A 120 -5.78 2.28 -9.56
CA TYR A 120 -6.98 2.39 -8.75
C TYR A 120 -7.75 1.09 -8.77
N TYR A 121 -8.28 0.71 -7.61
CA TYR A 121 -9.31 -0.31 -7.48
C TYR A 121 -10.50 0.28 -6.73
N PHE A 122 -11.70 0.10 -7.30
CA PHE A 122 -12.96 0.48 -6.66
C PHE A 122 -13.76 -0.79 -6.37
N ARG A 123 -14.39 -0.84 -5.20
CA ARG A 123 -15.28 -1.95 -4.84
C ARG A 123 -16.35 -2.14 -5.93
N GLY A 124 -16.46 -3.36 -6.44
CA GLY A 124 -17.42 -3.72 -7.49
C GLY A 124 -16.87 -3.67 -8.92
N GLN A 125 -15.59 -3.33 -9.11
CA GLN A 125 -14.86 -3.52 -10.37
C GLN A 125 -14.53 -5.00 -10.65
#